data_AF-A0A453KUK6-F1
#
_entry.id   AF-A0A453KUK6-F1
#
_cell.length_a   1.000
_cell.length_b   1.000
_cell.length_c   1.000
_cell.angle_alpha   90.00
_cell.angle_beta   90.00
_cell.angle_gamma   90.00
#
_symmetry.space_group_name_H-M   'P 1'
#
loop_
_entity.id
_entity.type
_entity.pdbx_description
1 polymer ?
#
loop_
_entity_poly.entity_id
_entity_poly.type
_entity_poly.pdbx_seq_one_letter_code
_entity_poly.pdbx_strand_id
1 'polypeptide(L)'
;DSCENVMIENCYISVGDDGVAIKSGWDQYGIAYGRPSTNITVRNVIIRSMVSAGVSIGSEMSGGVSNVLVENVHIWSSRRGVRIKTAPGRGAYVNNIVYRNITLENVRVGIVIKTDYNEHPDERFDPKAVPVVGNISYTSIHGQRVRVPVRIQGSAEIPVRNVTFHDMSVGILDKKHHVFQCSFVQGQVIGYVFPVPCKNLDLYNERREMVKQSTLQNISDIDYSF
;
A
#
# COMPACT_ATOMS: atom_id res chain seq x y z
N ASP A 1 -6.84 19.28 2.67
CA ASP A 1 -6.34 18.07 2.02
C ASP A 1 -7.07 17.82 0.70
N SER A 2 -6.50 18.28 -0.42
CA SER A 2 -6.83 17.92 -1.81
C SER A 2 -5.83 18.66 -2.71
N CYS A 3 -5.04 17.95 -3.52
CA CYS A 3 -4.08 18.59 -4.43
C CYS A 3 -4.04 17.91 -5.81
N GLU A 4 -3.75 18.67 -6.85
CA GLU A 4 -3.56 18.17 -8.20
C GLU A 4 -2.19 18.61 -8.74
N ASN A 5 -1.53 17.75 -9.53
CA ASN A 5 -0.25 18.04 -10.21
C ASN A 5 0.87 18.41 -9.23
N VAL A 6 1.17 17.49 -8.32
CA VAL A 6 2.21 17.68 -7.28
C VAL A 6 3.45 16.87 -7.61
N MET A 7 4.63 17.48 -7.46
CA MET A 7 5.93 16.83 -7.53
C MET A 7 6.66 17.00 -6.19
N ILE A 8 7.11 15.89 -5.61
CA ILE A 8 8.01 15.85 -4.47
C ILE A 8 9.27 15.13 -4.93
N GLU A 9 10.38 15.85 -5.06
CA GLU A 9 11.60 15.23 -5.58
C GLU A 9 12.90 15.69 -4.91
N ASN A 10 13.91 14.83 -4.98
CA ASN A 10 15.29 15.11 -4.54
C ASN A 10 15.37 15.55 -3.07
N CYS A 11 14.58 14.90 -2.21
CA CYS A 11 14.48 15.22 -0.79
C CYS A 11 15.13 14.15 0.09
N TYR A 12 15.62 14.58 1.25
CA TYR A 12 15.94 13.71 2.38
C TYR A 12 14.99 14.04 3.53
N ILE A 13 14.19 13.07 3.97
CA ILE A 13 13.14 13.25 4.97
C ILE A 13 13.42 12.35 6.17
N SER A 14 13.56 12.93 7.37
CA SER A 14 13.75 12.18 8.61
C SER A 14 12.80 12.69 9.68
N VAL A 15 11.79 11.89 10.03
CA VAL A 15 10.65 12.33 10.83
C VAL A 15 10.18 11.27 11.84
N GLY A 16 9.35 11.70 12.79
CA GLY A 16 8.65 10.81 13.71
C GLY A 16 7.51 10.05 13.02
N ASP A 17 6.65 10.75 12.27
CA ASP A 17 5.46 10.18 11.60
C ASP A 17 5.70 9.88 10.10
N ASP A 18 4.69 10.00 9.26
CA ASP A 18 4.75 9.73 7.82
C ASP A 18 5.72 10.69 7.11
N GLY A 19 6.63 10.14 6.28
CA GLY A 19 7.56 10.97 5.50
C GLY A 19 6.83 11.80 4.43
N VAL A 20 5.94 11.15 3.68
CA VAL A 20 4.97 11.79 2.78
C VAL A 20 3.59 11.21 3.08
N ALA A 21 2.61 12.08 3.36
CA ALA A 21 1.22 11.70 3.58
C ALA A 21 0.32 12.31 2.49
N ILE A 22 -0.37 11.46 1.73
CA ILE A 22 -1.31 11.88 0.69
C ILE A 22 -2.73 11.70 1.21
N LYS A 23 -3.49 12.80 1.29
CA LYS A 23 -4.84 12.87 1.84
C LYS A 23 -5.77 13.63 0.90
N SER A 24 -7.07 13.43 1.03
CA SER A 24 -8.11 14.14 0.27
C SER A 24 -9.40 14.36 1.08
N GLY A 25 -9.26 14.62 2.38
CA GLY A 25 -10.38 14.93 3.27
C GLY A 25 -10.94 13.70 4.00
N TRP A 26 -11.76 13.95 5.02
CA TRP A 26 -12.17 12.94 6.00
C TRP A 26 -13.69 12.73 5.98
N ASP A 27 -14.13 11.50 5.73
CA ASP A 27 -15.50 11.01 5.76
C ASP A 27 -16.50 11.92 5.03
N GLN A 28 -17.65 12.23 5.64
CA GLN A 28 -18.71 13.05 5.05
C GLN A 28 -18.21 14.43 4.60
N TYR A 29 -17.19 14.98 5.25
CA TYR A 29 -16.61 16.27 4.88
C TYR A 29 -15.81 16.17 3.59
N GLY A 30 -14.99 15.12 3.46
CA GLY A 30 -14.25 14.85 2.23
C GLY A 30 -15.16 14.45 1.07
N ILE A 31 -16.18 13.63 1.34
CA ILE A 31 -17.19 13.22 0.35
C ILE A 31 -17.96 14.44 -0.17
N ALA A 32 -18.46 15.30 0.73
CA ALA A 32 -19.19 16.50 0.35
C ALA A 32 -18.30 17.51 -0.40
N TYR A 33 -17.01 17.60 -0.03
CA TYR A 33 -16.06 18.46 -0.73
C TYR A 33 -15.73 17.93 -2.13
N GLY A 34 -15.68 16.61 -2.30
CA GLY A 34 -15.63 15.95 -3.61
C GLY A 34 -14.38 16.25 -4.43
N ARG A 35 -13.28 16.66 -3.79
CA ARG A 35 -12.02 16.99 -4.49
C ARG A 35 -10.94 15.93 -4.23
N PRO A 36 -10.49 15.21 -5.27
CA PRO A 36 -9.46 14.19 -5.11
C PRO A 36 -8.08 14.82 -4.91
N SER A 37 -7.16 13.99 -4.40
CA SER A 37 -5.73 14.21 -4.58
C SER A 37 -5.24 13.36 -5.75
N THR A 38 -4.77 13.99 -6.83
CA THR A 38 -4.46 13.29 -8.09
C THR A 38 -3.24 13.84 -8.81
N ASN A 39 -2.63 13.02 -9.69
CA ASN A 39 -1.42 13.34 -10.44
C ASN A 39 -0.28 13.77 -9.51
N ILE A 40 0.11 12.87 -8.60
CA ILE A 40 1.14 13.12 -7.59
C ILE A 40 2.34 12.25 -7.89
N THR A 41 3.53 12.84 -7.99
CA THR A 41 4.79 12.13 -8.16
C THR A 41 5.70 12.35 -6.95
N VAL A 42 6.19 11.26 -6.36
CA VAL A 42 7.23 11.25 -5.33
C VAL A 42 8.45 10.54 -5.92
N ARG A 43 9.55 11.25 -6.15
CA ARG A 43 10.69 10.73 -6.92
C ARG A 43 12.05 11.08 -6.33
N ASN A 44 13.00 10.16 -6.34
CA ASN A 44 14.38 10.41 -5.86
C ASN A 44 14.39 10.90 -4.40
N VAL A 45 13.68 10.20 -3.52
CA VAL A 45 13.54 10.60 -2.11
C VAL A 45 14.17 9.55 -1.20
N ILE A 46 14.90 10.01 -0.19
CA ILE A 46 15.40 9.18 0.91
C ILE A 46 14.58 9.47 2.15
N ILE A 47 14.00 8.44 2.78
CA ILE A 47 13.06 8.60 3.90
C ILE A 47 13.46 7.73 5.10
N ARG A 48 13.42 8.34 6.28
CA ARG A 48 13.40 7.66 7.58
C ARG A 48 12.17 8.10 8.38
N SER A 49 11.28 7.16 8.68
CA SER A 49 10.07 7.35 9.49
C SER A 49 10.08 6.40 10.69
N MET A 50 10.31 6.96 11.89
CA MET A 50 10.55 6.15 13.09
C MET A 50 9.30 5.44 13.62
N VAL A 51 8.13 6.08 13.54
CA VAL A 51 6.87 5.59 14.15
C VAL A 51 5.85 5.12 13.10
N SER A 52 5.84 5.73 11.91
CA SER A 52 4.72 5.60 10.95
C SER A 52 5.12 4.88 9.66
N ALA A 53 5.12 5.55 8.49
CA ALA A 53 5.55 5.01 7.20
C ALA A 53 6.41 5.99 6.39
N GLY A 54 7.18 5.49 5.41
CA GLY A 54 7.91 6.35 4.49
C GLY A 54 6.97 7.17 3.60
N VAL A 55 6.11 6.48 2.84
CA VAL A 55 5.04 7.11 2.05
C VAL A 55 3.71 6.47 2.43
N SER A 56 2.72 7.28 2.81
CA SER A 56 1.40 6.82 3.23
C SER A 56 0.29 7.52 2.45
N ILE A 57 -0.65 6.75 1.92
CA ILE A 57 -1.92 7.25 1.38
C ILE A 57 -3.00 7.04 2.44
N GLY A 58 -3.78 8.09 2.72
CA GLY A 58 -4.82 8.11 3.74
C GLY A 58 -4.32 8.46 5.15
N SER A 59 -5.09 8.17 6.19
CA SER A 59 -6.41 7.52 6.16
C SER A 59 -7.52 8.41 5.60
N GLU A 60 -7.35 9.73 5.63
CA GLU A 60 -8.35 10.71 5.21
C GLU A 60 -8.28 10.87 3.69
N MET A 61 -8.97 9.97 2.97
CA MET A 61 -8.94 9.88 1.50
C MET A 61 -10.32 10.06 0.84
N SER A 62 -11.25 10.68 1.55
CA SER A 62 -12.68 10.66 1.24
C SER A 62 -13.10 11.48 0.01
N GLY A 63 -12.26 12.38 -0.49
CA GLY A 63 -12.41 13.01 -1.80
C GLY A 63 -11.87 12.17 -2.95
N GLY A 64 -11.23 11.03 -2.66
CA GLY A 64 -10.56 10.15 -3.61
C GLY A 64 -9.06 10.42 -3.74
N VAL A 65 -8.27 9.39 -4.02
CA VAL A 65 -6.84 9.50 -4.35
C VAL A 65 -6.55 8.68 -5.60
N SER A 66 -5.93 9.28 -6.60
CA SER A 66 -5.59 8.58 -7.84
C SER A 66 -4.32 9.05 -8.52
N ASN A 67 -3.82 8.26 -9.47
CA ASN A 67 -2.68 8.63 -10.33
C ASN A 67 -1.46 9.08 -9.50
N VAL A 68 -1.03 8.21 -8.59
CA VAL A 68 0.14 8.46 -7.74
C VAL A 68 1.30 7.60 -8.21
N LEU A 69 2.42 8.23 -8.54
CA LEU A 69 3.69 7.57 -8.83
C LEU A 69 4.66 7.80 -7.68
N VAL A 70 5.14 6.72 -7.07
CA VAL A 70 6.22 6.72 -6.08
C VAL A 70 7.38 5.96 -6.70
N GLU A 71 8.45 6.64 -7.06
CA GLU A 71 9.55 6.02 -7.78
C GLU A 71 10.94 6.40 -7.29
N ASN A 72 11.88 5.47 -7.38
CA ASN A 72 13.26 5.69 -6.94
C ASN A 72 13.33 6.25 -5.50
N VAL A 73 12.73 5.51 -4.55
CA VAL A 73 12.65 5.91 -3.15
C VAL A 73 13.41 4.91 -2.28
N HIS A 74 14.29 5.41 -1.42
CA HIS A 74 14.99 4.62 -0.41
C HIS A 74 14.38 4.88 0.97
N ILE A 75 13.79 3.84 1.56
CA ILE A 75 13.19 3.92 2.89
C ILE A 75 14.01 3.07 3.84
N TRP A 76 14.60 3.71 4.85
CA TRP A 76 15.56 3.06 5.73
C TRP A 76 15.24 3.25 7.22
N SER A 77 15.60 2.27 8.05
CA SER A 77 15.41 2.26 9.51
C SER A 77 14.04 2.81 9.95
N SER A 78 13.00 2.30 9.30
CA SER A 78 11.64 2.83 9.39
C SER A 78 10.64 1.79 9.89
N ARG A 79 9.55 2.25 10.51
CA ARG A 79 8.51 1.35 11.00
C ARG A 79 7.77 0.67 9.86
N ARG A 80 7.45 1.41 8.79
CA ARG A 80 6.83 0.89 7.56
C ARG A 80 7.45 1.54 6.33
N GLY A 81 7.48 0.82 5.20
CA GLY A 81 7.92 1.34 3.91
C GLY A 81 6.81 2.18 3.28
N VAL A 82 6.02 1.57 2.40
CA VAL A 82 4.89 2.21 1.73
C VAL A 82 3.57 1.70 2.30
N ARG A 83 2.58 2.59 2.42
CA ARG A 83 1.33 2.31 3.14
C ARG A 83 0.10 2.89 2.46
N ILE A 84 -1.01 2.16 2.50
CA ILE A 84 -2.37 2.65 2.23
C ILE A 84 -3.26 2.34 3.43
N LYS A 85 -4.01 3.33 3.90
CA LYS A 85 -4.97 3.20 5.01
C LYS A 85 -6.34 3.68 4.55
N THR A 86 -7.38 2.92 4.85
CA THR A 86 -8.77 3.34 4.71
C THR A 86 -9.68 2.54 5.65
N ALA A 87 -10.97 2.85 5.67
CA ALA A 87 -11.99 2.20 6.49
C ALA A 87 -13.39 2.36 5.84
N PRO A 88 -14.39 1.54 6.21
CA PRO A 88 -15.79 1.87 5.96
C PRO A 88 -16.09 3.28 6.52
N GLY A 89 -16.91 4.06 5.84
CA GLY A 89 -17.09 5.50 6.16
C GLY A 89 -16.31 6.45 5.27
N ARG A 90 -15.18 6.00 4.72
CA ARG A 90 -14.32 6.87 3.91
C ARG A 90 -14.91 7.17 2.53
N GLY A 91 -15.65 6.25 1.93
CA GLY A 91 -16.18 6.37 0.57
C GLY A 91 -15.09 6.54 -0.51
N ALA A 92 -15.50 7.01 -1.69
CA ALA A 92 -14.62 7.31 -2.83
C ALA A 92 -13.66 6.14 -3.19
N TYR A 93 -12.39 6.43 -3.47
CA TYR A 93 -11.44 5.46 -4.01
C TYR A 93 -9.96 5.76 -3.70
N VAL A 94 -9.14 4.72 -3.61
CA VAL A 94 -7.68 4.78 -3.82
C VAL A 94 -7.35 3.93 -5.04
N ASN A 95 -6.96 4.57 -6.15
CA ASN A 95 -6.90 3.89 -7.44
C ASN A 95 -5.74 4.35 -8.32
N ASN A 96 -5.14 3.45 -9.09
CA ASN A 96 -4.02 3.74 -10.00
C ASN A 96 -2.79 4.29 -9.23
N ILE A 97 -2.21 3.43 -8.41
CA ILE A 97 -1.03 3.72 -7.59
C ILE A 97 0.14 2.89 -8.09
N VAL A 98 1.26 3.54 -8.41
CA VAL A 98 2.46 2.89 -8.93
C VAL A 98 3.61 3.10 -7.96
N TYR A 99 4.14 2.01 -7.42
CA TYR A 99 5.39 1.98 -6.66
C TYR A 99 6.46 1.32 -7.54
N ARG A 100 7.50 2.06 -7.91
CA ARG A 100 8.55 1.59 -8.83
C ARG A 100 9.94 1.85 -8.29
N ASN A 101 10.85 0.88 -8.34
CA ASN A 101 12.23 1.07 -7.87
C ASN A 101 12.26 1.58 -6.41
N ILE A 102 11.76 0.77 -5.49
CA ILE A 102 11.74 1.09 -4.06
C ILE A 102 12.78 0.23 -3.35
N THR A 103 13.68 0.87 -2.60
CA THR A 103 14.67 0.20 -1.76
C THR A 103 14.23 0.26 -0.30
N LEU A 104 14.10 -0.91 0.34
CA LEU A 104 13.73 -1.06 1.75
C LEU A 104 14.92 -1.56 2.58
N GLU A 105 15.36 -0.81 3.58
CA GLU A 105 16.49 -1.19 4.41
C GLU A 105 16.16 -1.12 5.90
N ASN A 106 16.29 -2.24 6.62
CA ASN A 106 16.01 -2.30 8.06
C ASN A 106 14.60 -1.78 8.40
N VAL A 107 13.59 -2.21 7.63
CA VAL A 107 12.20 -1.79 7.77
C VAL A 107 11.39 -2.86 8.51
N ARG A 108 10.54 -2.48 9.48
CA ARG A 108 9.74 -3.49 10.20
C ARG A 108 8.64 -4.10 9.33
N VAL A 109 7.92 -3.31 8.52
CA VAL A 109 6.98 -3.83 7.52
C VAL A 109 7.14 -3.11 6.18
N GLY A 110 7.44 -3.82 5.10
CA GLY A 110 7.77 -3.21 3.81
C GLY A 110 6.59 -2.52 3.14
N ILE A 111 5.61 -3.31 2.71
CA ILE A 111 4.38 -2.86 2.04
C ILE A 111 3.20 -3.14 2.97
N VAL A 112 2.36 -2.12 3.18
CA VAL A 112 1.17 -2.22 4.04
C VAL A 112 -0.07 -1.69 3.35
N ILE A 113 -1.15 -2.46 3.34
CA ILE A 113 -2.49 -1.95 3.07
C ILE A 113 -3.40 -2.39 4.21
N LYS A 114 -4.14 -1.44 4.80
CA LYS A 114 -5.07 -1.70 5.88
C LYS A 114 -6.42 -1.04 5.58
N THR A 115 -7.49 -1.82 5.52
CA THR A 115 -8.85 -1.34 5.19
C THR A 115 -9.79 -1.26 6.40
N ASP A 116 -9.27 -1.44 7.61
CA ASP A 116 -9.95 -1.34 8.91
C ASP A 116 -9.30 -0.26 9.79
N TYR A 117 -8.90 0.86 9.20
CA TYR A 117 -8.35 2.02 9.92
C TYR A 117 -9.48 2.91 10.46
N ASN A 118 -10.30 2.35 11.36
CA ASN A 118 -11.60 2.84 11.81
C ASN A 118 -11.53 4.07 12.76
N GLU A 119 -10.76 5.08 12.39
CA GLU A 119 -10.74 6.39 13.05
C GLU A 119 -11.68 7.33 12.29
N HIS A 120 -12.57 8.05 12.99
CA HIS A 120 -13.54 8.96 12.39
C HIS A 120 -13.51 10.31 13.14
N PRO A 121 -13.83 11.45 12.49
CA PRO A 121 -13.80 12.75 13.14
C PRO A 121 -14.96 12.90 14.13
N ASP A 122 -16.06 12.20 13.88
CA ASP A 122 -17.25 12.13 14.72
C ASP A 122 -18.08 10.87 14.38
N GLU A 123 -19.21 10.68 15.07
CA GLU A 123 -20.13 9.55 14.88
C GLU A 123 -21.12 9.74 13.70
N ARG A 124 -20.93 10.76 12.86
CA ARG A 124 -21.86 11.11 11.76
C ARG A 124 -21.42 10.57 10.40
N PHE A 125 -20.30 9.88 10.33
CA PHE A 125 -19.88 9.19 9.11
C PHE A 125 -20.93 8.15 8.69
N ASP A 126 -21.05 7.90 7.38
CA ASP A 126 -21.92 6.83 6.88
C ASP A 126 -21.12 5.52 6.76
N PRO A 127 -21.34 4.50 7.62
CA PRO A 127 -20.60 3.25 7.54
C PRO A 127 -20.75 2.53 6.18
N LYS A 128 -21.81 2.84 5.42
CA LYS A 128 -22.04 2.29 4.08
C LYS A 128 -21.28 3.02 2.98
N ALA A 129 -20.61 4.12 3.30
CA ALA A 129 -19.67 4.79 2.40
C ALA A 129 -18.36 3.96 2.32
N VAL A 130 -18.38 2.92 1.48
CA VAL A 130 -17.28 1.98 1.33
C VAL A 130 -16.31 2.45 0.24
N PRO A 131 -14.99 2.59 0.52
CA PRO A 131 -13.99 2.97 -0.46
C PRO A 131 -13.71 1.84 -1.47
N VAL A 132 -13.45 2.20 -2.73
CA VAL A 132 -12.89 1.26 -3.73
C VAL A 132 -11.36 1.33 -3.70
N VAL A 133 -10.69 0.18 -3.48
CA VAL A 133 -9.22 0.11 -3.46
C VAL A 133 -8.72 -0.84 -4.54
N GLY A 134 -7.96 -0.34 -5.51
CA GLY A 134 -7.38 -1.21 -6.52
C GLY A 134 -6.50 -0.55 -7.55
N ASN A 135 -6.07 -1.34 -8.54
CA ASN A 135 -5.12 -0.93 -9.57
C ASN A 135 -3.82 -0.39 -8.93
N ILE A 136 -3.16 -1.26 -8.16
CA ILE A 136 -1.94 -0.93 -7.42
C ILE A 136 -0.81 -1.80 -7.95
N SER A 137 0.30 -1.19 -8.37
CA SER A 137 1.46 -1.91 -8.89
C SER A 137 2.70 -1.67 -8.04
N TYR A 138 3.46 -2.75 -7.85
CA TYR A 138 4.76 -2.78 -7.19
C TYR A 138 5.75 -3.39 -8.17
N THR A 139 6.70 -2.59 -8.67
CA THR A 139 7.70 -3.03 -9.65
C THR A 139 9.11 -2.71 -9.20
N SER A 140 10.02 -3.68 -9.28
CA SER A 140 11.42 -3.53 -8.83
C SER A 140 11.48 -3.07 -7.37
N ILE A 141 10.92 -3.89 -6.48
CA ILE A 141 10.95 -3.65 -5.03
C ILE A 141 12.05 -4.51 -4.42
N HIS A 142 13.09 -3.87 -3.92
CA HIS A 142 14.24 -4.56 -3.36
C HIS A 142 14.47 -4.16 -1.91
N GLY A 143 15.06 -5.05 -1.13
CA GLY A 143 15.39 -4.68 0.23
C GLY A 143 16.12 -5.74 1.03
N GLN A 144 16.57 -5.34 2.20
CA GLN A 144 17.27 -6.19 3.15
C GLN A 144 16.84 -5.89 4.58
N ARG A 145 16.91 -6.92 5.44
CA ARG A 145 16.59 -6.82 6.88
C ARG A 145 15.16 -6.35 7.12
N VAL A 146 14.21 -6.77 6.29
CA VAL A 146 12.79 -6.45 6.46
C VAL A 146 12.11 -7.55 7.29
N ARG A 147 11.33 -7.21 8.33
CA ARG A 147 10.71 -8.28 9.16
C ARG A 147 9.48 -8.90 8.49
N VAL A 148 8.62 -8.07 7.90
CA VAL A 148 7.44 -8.49 7.14
C VAL A 148 7.43 -7.74 5.81
N PRO A 149 7.86 -8.35 4.69
CA PRO A 149 7.93 -7.65 3.41
C PRO A 149 6.59 -7.14 2.91
N VAL A 150 5.51 -7.93 3.04
CA VAL A 150 4.17 -7.55 2.57
C VAL A 150 3.11 -7.92 3.58
N ARG A 151 2.23 -6.97 3.90
CA ARG A 151 0.99 -7.17 4.65
C ARG A 151 -0.14 -6.37 4.02
N ILE A 152 -1.00 -7.06 3.27
CA ILE A 152 -2.19 -6.46 2.65
C ILE A 152 -3.42 -7.07 3.31
N GLN A 153 -4.15 -6.22 4.03
CA GLN A 153 -5.36 -6.59 4.74
C GLN A 153 -6.54 -5.82 4.14
N GLY A 154 -7.25 -6.48 3.23
CA GLY A 154 -8.59 -6.11 2.81
C GLY A 154 -9.65 -6.73 3.73
N SER A 155 -10.91 -6.51 3.37
CA SER A 155 -12.07 -7.18 3.97
C SER A 155 -13.06 -7.62 2.90
N ALA A 156 -14.09 -8.39 3.28
CA ALA A 156 -15.18 -8.72 2.37
C ALA A 156 -15.89 -7.46 1.82
N GLU A 157 -15.94 -6.41 2.63
CA GLU A 157 -16.53 -5.11 2.27
C GLU A 157 -15.58 -4.26 1.41
N ILE A 158 -14.29 -4.23 1.75
CA ILE A 158 -13.24 -3.50 1.03
C ILE A 158 -12.14 -4.47 0.56
N PRO A 159 -12.42 -5.30 -0.45
CA PRO A 159 -11.39 -6.15 -1.03
C PRO A 159 -10.40 -5.30 -1.85
N VAL A 160 -9.12 -5.65 -1.77
CA VAL A 160 -8.06 -4.96 -2.53
C VAL A 160 -7.90 -5.66 -3.87
N ARG A 161 -8.21 -4.96 -4.97
CA ARG A 161 -8.30 -5.57 -6.31
C ARG A 161 -7.22 -5.10 -7.26
N ASN A 162 -6.87 -5.96 -8.22
CA ASN A 162 -5.87 -5.69 -9.25
C ASN A 162 -4.54 -5.19 -8.66
N VAL A 163 -4.01 -5.94 -7.70
CA VAL A 163 -2.65 -5.72 -7.18
C VAL A 163 -1.66 -6.47 -8.06
N THR A 164 -0.63 -5.80 -8.58
CA THR A 164 0.43 -6.45 -9.37
C THR A 164 1.76 -6.33 -8.64
N PHE A 165 2.45 -7.46 -8.48
CA PHE A 165 3.86 -7.51 -8.11
C PHE A 165 4.67 -7.99 -9.30
N HIS A 166 5.77 -7.30 -9.61
CA HIS A 166 6.68 -7.66 -10.69
C HIS A 166 8.10 -7.33 -10.27
N ASP A 167 9.02 -8.27 -10.39
CA ASP A 167 10.43 -8.09 -9.98
C ASP A 167 10.55 -7.57 -8.53
N MET A 168 10.38 -8.47 -7.56
CA MET A 168 10.49 -8.12 -6.14
C MET A 168 11.41 -9.09 -5.43
N SER A 169 12.38 -8.57 -4.69
CA SER A 169 13.29 -9.38 -3.88
C SER A 169 13.62 -8.67 -2.58
N VAL A 170 12.97 -9.10 -1.49
CA VAL A 170 13.14 -8.48 -0.18
C VAL A 170 13.69 -9.49 0.83
N GLY A 171 14.95 -9.29 1.22
CA GLY A 171 15.63 -10.08 2.25
C GLY A 171 15.00 -9.89 3.63
N ILE A 172 14.71 -11.01 4.29
CA ILE A 172 14.02 -11.04 5.59
C ILE A 172 15.00 -11.13 6.77
N LEU A 173 14.70 -10.44 7.87
CA LEU A 173 15.53 -10.46 9.08
C LEU A 173 15.41 -11.79 9.84
N ASP A 174 14.19 -12.31 9.96
CA ASP A 174 13.87 -13.54 10.70
C ASP A 174 13.25 -14.55 9.74
N LYS A 175 13.63 -15.84 9.84
CA LYS A 175 13.01 -16.94 9.08
C LYS A 175 11.64 -17.35 9.65
N LYS A 176 10.77 -16.38 9.90
CA LYS A 176 9.39 -16.67 10.32
C LYS A 176 8.61 -17.28 9.16
N HIS A 177 7.70 -18.19 9.49
CA HIS A 177 6.65 -18.60 8.58
C HIS A 177 5.70 -17.40 8.34
N HIS A 178 5.11 -17.26 7.15
CA HIS A 178 4.11 -16.24 6.79
C HIS A 178 4.58 -14.76 6.82
N VAL A 179 5.57 -14.42 5.99
CA VAL A 179 6.11 -13.05 5.85
C VAL A 179 5.50 -12.24 4.69
N PHE A 180 4.82 -12.91 3.76
CA PHE A 180 3.99 -12.29 2.72
C PHE A 180 2.53 -12.61 3.06
N GLN A 181 1.82 -11.63 3.59
CA GLN A 181 0.50 -11.81 4.20
C GLN A 181 -0.57 -11.09 3.38
N CYS A 182 -1.64 -11.79 3.04
CA CYS A 182 -2.77 -11.26 2.27
C CYS A 182 -4.09 -11.69 2.88
N SER A 183 -5.07 -10.79 2.88
CA SER A 183 -6.47 -11.08 3.21
C SER A 183 -7.38 -10.28 2.28
N PHE A 184 -8.33 -10.95 1.62
CA PHE A 184 -9.22 -10.34 0.62
C PHE A 184 -8.46 -9.53 -0.46
N VAL A 185 -7.46 -10.16 -1.06
CA VAL A 185 -6.60 -9.56 -2.09
C VAL A 185 -6.75 -10.34 -3.38
N GLN A 186 -7.03 -9.63 -4.46
CA GLN A 186 -7.07 -10.15 -5.82
C GLN A 186 -6.00 -9.45 -6.66
N GLY A 187 -5.21 -10.22 -7.38
CA GLY A 187 -4.09 -9.67 -8.12
C GLY A 187 -3.21 -10.74 -8.73
N GLN A 188 -2.04 -10.32 -9.16
CA GLN A 188 -1.11 -11.17 -9.89
C GLN A 188 0.33 -10.88 -9.51
N VAL A 189 1.16 -11.89 -9.73
CA VAL A 189 2.60 -11.85 -9.66
C VAL A 189 3.13 -12.16 -11.05
N ILE A 190 4.06 -11.35 -11.52
CA ILE A 190 4.73 -11.54 -12.80
C ILE A 190 6.21 -11.77 -12.52
N GLY A 191 6.75 -12.85 -13.04
CA GLY A 191 8.18 -13.13 -12.95
C GLY A 191 8.63 -13.50 -11.53
N TYR A 192 9.86 -13.12 -11.19
CA TYR A 192 10.46 -13.43 -9.88
C TYR A 192 9.93 -12.53 -8.76
N VAL A 193 9.39 -13.16 -7.70
CA VAL A 193 9.05 -12.50 -6.43
C VAL A 193 9.54 -13.31 -5.24
N PHE A 194 10.29 -12.66 -4.36
CA PHE A 194 10.75 -13.18 -3.08
C PHE A 194 10.47 -12.16 -1.95
N PRO A 195 9.94 -12.60 -0.79
CA PRO A 195 9.57 -13.98 -0.42
C PRO A 195 8.36 -14.52 -1.18
N VAL A 196 8.11 -15.84 -1.04
CA VAL A 196 7.02 -16.54 -1.75
C VAL A 196 5.68 -15.81 -1.56
N PRO A 197 4.99 -15.40 -2.65
CA PRO A 197 3.73 -14.69 -2.58
C PRO A 197 2.57 -15.50 -1.96
N CYS A 198 1.52 -14.79 -1.55
CA CYS A 198 0.27 -15.38 -1.11
C CYS A 198 -0.39 -16.24 -2.20
N LYS A 199 -1.15 -17.26 -1.79
CA LYS A 199 -1.89 -18.13 -2.72
C LYS A 199 -3.07 -17.43 -3.43
N ASN A 200 -3.45 -16.25 -2.95
CA ASN A 200 -4.56 -15.45 -3.48
C ASN A 200 -4.21 -14.72 -4.79
N LEU A 201 -2.93 -14.74 -5.20
CA LEU A 201 -2.43 -14.05 -6.38
C LEU A 201 -2.22 -15.05 -7.53
N ASP A 202 -2.66 -14.67 -8.72
CA ASP A 202 -2.34 -15.40 -9.95
C ASP A 202 -0.84 -15.30 -10.23
N LEU A 203 -0.23 -16.39 -10.69
CA LEU A 203 1.19 -16.44 -11.02
C LEU A 203 1.36 -16.47 -12.54
N TYR A 204 2.16 -15.54 -13.05
CA TYR A 204 2.55 -15.44 -14.44
C TYR A 204 4.08 -15.48 -14.55
N ASN A 205 4.58 -16.07 -15.65
CA ASN A 205 6.01 -16.04 -15.94
C ASN A 205 6.44 -14.68 -16.55
N GLU A 206 7.73 -14.53 -16.85
CA GLU A 206 8.30 -13.30 -17.45
C GLU A 206 7.68 -12.94 -18.81
N ARG A 207 7.10 -13.91 -19.53
CA ARG A 207 6.40 -13.70 -20.81
C ARG A 207 4.92 -13.36 -20.63
N ARG A 208 4.46 -13.21 -19.39
CA ARG A 208 3.05 -13.02 -19.00
C ARG A 208 2.13 -14.17 -19.40
N GLU A 209 2.67 -15.37 -19.48
CA GLU A 209 1.88 -16.60 -19.62
C GLU A 209 1.47 -17.07 -18.23
N MET A 210 0.21 -17.47 -18.07
CA MET A 210 -0.32 -17.91 -16.78
C MET A 210 0.33 -19.25 -16.38
N VAL A 211 0.99 -19.27 -15.22
CA VAL A 211 1.61 -20.46 -14.62
C VAL A 211 0.63 -21.12 -13.64
N LYS A 212 -0.09 -20.29 -12.87
CA LYS A 212 -1.05 -20.78 -11.88
C LYS A 212 -2.15 -19.74 -11.65
N GLN A 213 -3.39 -20.18 -11.76
CA GLN A 213 -4.54 -19.39 -11.34
C GLN A 213 -4.81 -19.58 -9.84
N SER A 214 -5.11 -18.50 -9.14
CA SER A 214 -5.56 -18.53 -7.75
C SER A 214 -6.99 -19.03 -7.67
N THR A 215 -7.24 -19.95 -6.74
CA THR A 215 -8.59 -20.44 -6.39
C THR A 215 -9.10 -19.87 -5.07
N LEU A 216 -8.33 -19.00 -4.40
CA LEU A 216 -8.49 -18.66 -2.98
C LEU A 216 -8.53 -17.13 -2.78
N GLN A 217 -9.47 -16.45 -3.43
CA GLN A 217 -9.52 -14.98 -3.43
C GLN A 217 -9.89 -14.35 -2.06
N ASN A 218 -10.55 -15.11 -1.18
CA ASN A 218 -11.11 -14.63 0.09
C ASN A 218 -10.42 -15.24 1.34
N ILE A 219 -9.22 -15.81 1.22
CA ILE A 219 -8.49 -16.37 2.36
C ILE A 219 -7.68 -15.27 3.08
N SER A 220 -7.62 -15.38 4.41
CA SER A 220 -6.78 -14.55 5.28
C SER A 220 -5.56 -15.34 5.76
N ASP A 221 -4.38 -14.98 5.29
CA ASP A 221 -3.08 -15.52 5.74
C ASP A 221 -2.36 -14.54 6.68
N ILE A 222 -3.10 -13.71 7.41
CA ILE A 222 -2.52 -12.70 8.31
C ILE A 222 -2.16 -13.31 9.65
N ASP A 223 -0.87 -13.28 9.98
CA ASP A 223 -0.35 -13.63 11.29
C ASP A 223 -0.13 -12.35 12.14
N TYR A 224 -0.88 -12.26 13.24
CA TYR A 224 -0.80 -11.19 14.24
C TYR A 224 0.20 -11.48 15.37
N SER A 225 0.82 -12.66 15.42
CA SER A 225 1.77 -13.04 16.48
C SER A 225 3.13 -12.36 16.33
N PHE A 226 3.25 -11.14 16.86
CA PHE A 226 4.51 -10.40 16.95
C PHE A 226 4.64 -9.58 18.22
#